data_AF-A0A1G1HR09-F1
#
_entry.id   AF-A0A1G1HR09-F1
#
_cell.length_a   1.000
_cell.length_b   1.000
_cell.length_c   1.000
_cell.angle_alpha   90.00
_cell.angle_beta   90.00
_cell.angle_gamma   90.00
#
_symmetry.space_group_name_H-M   'P 1'
#
loop_
_entity.id
_entity.type
_entity.pdbx_description
1 polymer ?
#
loop_
_entity_poly.entity_id
_entity_poly.type
_entity_poly.pdbx_seq_one_letter_code
_entity_poly.pdbx_strand_id
1 'polypeptide(L)'
;MSPDYVTTYNNQETLDLYVIEGEAEDPRDCELVGSWQIYDIPRRPAGETRLKVTYKYNHNQIVEVEAVDLNNEKTLPLRRIENADMDQLSASRQMDIALLIDCSGSMSGSKISEAKTAAISFLDNFKIASGRVGVITFPGGITQPLNNNFELVKTKIGSLYAGGGTPMTVAIDMVHTQMLTAEEYDKVIVLLSDGAPDHPPSAEASANFAKKKGIRIITVGVSGADEQFLKKIASSPEDYHFCNQSFELESTFINIATQLMGSGLSKL
;
A
#
# COMPACT_ATOMS: atom_id res chain seq x y z
N MET A 1 -21.96 -11.11 1.20
CA MET A 1 -22.02 -9.72 0.70
C MET A 1 -20.78 -9.52 -0.14
N SER A 2 -20.90 -9.01 -1.36
CA SER A 2 -19.73 -8.59 -2.14
C SER A 2 -19.10 -7.36 -1.46
N PRO A 3 -17.79 -7.32 -1.22
CA PRO A 3 -17.15 -6.12 -0.70
C PRO A 3 -17.20 -4.98 -1.74
N ASP A 4 -17.25 -3.74 -1.23
CA ASP A 4 -17.05 -2.54 -2.02
C ASP A 4 -15.55 -2.24 -2.05
N TYR A 5 -15.01 -1.97 -3.24
CA TYR A 5 -13.61 -1.63 -3.45
C TYR A 5 -13.45 -0.14 -3.69
N VAL A 6 -12.28 0.41 -3.38
CA VAL A 6 -11.94 1.80 -3.67
C VAL A 6 -10.63 1.90 -4.42
N THR A 7 -10.53 2.86 -5.34
CA THR A 7 -9.24 3.18 -5.95
C THR A 7 -8.28 3.70 -4.89
N THR A 8 -7.04 3.24 -4.88
CA THR A 8 -6.07 3.52 -3.81
C THR A 8 -5.10 4.66 -4.14
N TYR A 9 -5.07 5.12 -5.39
CA TYR A 9 -4.26 6.27 -5.83
C TYR A 9 -5.01 7.13 -6.86
N ASN A 10 -4.56 8.37 -7.01
CA ASN A 10 -5.19 9.33 -7.90
C ASN A 10 -5.13 8.87 -9.36
N ASN A 11 -6.23 9.08 -10.06
CA ASN A 11 -6.38 8.76 -11.48
C ASN A 11 -6.08 7.29 -11.78
N GLN A 12 -6.36 6.39 -10.83
CA GLN A 12 -6.31 4.95 -11.07
C GLN A 12 -7.31 4.56 -12.16
N GLU A 13 -6.80 4.03 -13.27
CA GLU A 13 -7.61 3.63 -14.44
C GLU A 13 -7.82 2.11 -14.53
N THR A 14 -7.05 1.33 -13.75
CA THR A 14 -7.14 -0.12 -13.75
C THR A 14 -7.15 -0.69 -12.33
N LEU A 15 -7.78 -1.86 -12.16
CA LEU A 15 -7.78 -2.63 -10.93
C LEU A 15 -7.75 -4.12 -11.30
N ASP A 16 -6.74 -4.85 -10.82
CA ASP A 16 -6.70 -6.30 -10.98
C ASP A 16 -7.56 -6.96 -9.90
N LEU A 17 -8.20 -8.07 -10.24
CA LEU A 17 -9.14 -8.82 -9.41
C LEU A 17 -8.72 -10.28 -9.42
N TYR A 18 -8.53 -10.87 -8.23
CA TYR A 18 -8.28 -12.29 -8.07
C TYR A 18 -9.45 -12.94 -7.30
N VAL A 19 -10.00 -14.00 -7.88
CA VAL A 19 -11.02 -14.80 -7.21
C VAL A 19 -10.36 -16.07 -6.75
N ILE A 20 -10.36 -16.30 -5.44
CA ILE A 20 -9.69 -17.43 -4.82
C ILE A 20 -10.69 -18.27 -4.01
N GLU A 21 -10.42 -19.55 -3.88
CA GLU A 21 -11.26 -20.51 -3.16
C GLU A 21 -10.38 -21.31 -2.20
N GLY A 22 -10.78 -21.39 -0.94
CA GLY A 22 -10.00 -22.08 0.10
C GLY A 22 -10.38 -21.61 1.50
N GLU A 23 -9.94 -22.36 2.51
CA GLU A 23 -10.20 -22.07 3.94
C GLU A 23 -8.95 -21.54 4.67
N ALA A 24 -7.83 -21.38 3.96
CA ALA A 24 -6.60 -20.88 4.55
C ALA A 24 -6.75 -19.42 5.02
N GLU A 25 -6.06 -19.08 6.11
CA GLU A 25 -5.99 -17.70 6.61
C GLU A 25 -5.18 -16.81 5.66
N ASP A 26 -4.16 -17.39 5.02
CA ASP A 26 -3.37 -16.75 3.98
C ASP A 26 -4.04 -16.95 2.59
N PRO A 27 -4.43 -15.87 1.89
CA PRO A 27 -4.96 -15.93 0.53
C PRO A 27 -4.08 -16.65 -0.49
N ARG A 28 -2.76 -16.71 -0.27
CA ARG A 28 -1.80 -17.39 -1.16
C ARG A 28 -1.83 -18.91 -1.05
N ASP A 29 -2.33 -19.40 0.08
CA ASP A 29 -2.54 -20.83 0.32
C ASP A 29 -3.92 -21.30 -0.20
N CYS A 30 -4.72 -20.39 -0.80
CA CYS A 30 -5.98 -20.69 -1.46
C CYS A 30 -5.79 -20.94 -2.97
N GLU A 31 -6.72 -21.67 -3.58
CA GLU A 31 -6.71 -21.95 -5.02
C GLU A 31 -7.20 -20.75 -5.82
N LEU A 32 -6.47 -20.37 -6.88
CA LEU A 32 -6.90 -19.31 -7.80
C LEU A 32 -7.97 -19.81 -8.78
N VAL A 33 -9.19 -19.34 -8.60
CA VAL A 33 -10.34 -19.65 -9.48
C VAL A 33 -10.29 -18.84 -10.78
N GLY A 34 -9.80 -17.60 -10.71
CA GLY A 34 -9.59 -16.79 -11.89
C GLY A 34 -9.11 -15.38 -11.60
N SER A 35 -8.67 -14.70 -12.66
CA SER A 35 -8.13 -13.34 -12.59
C SER A 35 -8.66 -12.46 -13.71
N TRP A 36 -8.97 -11.22 -13.37
CA TRP A 36 -9.46 -10.21 -14.29
C TRP A 36 -8.79 -8.88 -14.03
N GLN A 37 -8.63 -8.06 -15.06
CA GLN A 37 -8.35 -6.65 -14.90
C GLN A 37 -9.59 -5.86 -15.27
N ILE A 38 -10.07 -5.05 -14.34
CA ILE A 38 -11.01 -3.95 -14.58
C ILE A 38 -10.21 -2.81 -15.18
N TYR A 39 -10.66 -2.25 -16.29
CA TYR A 39 -10.01 -1.12 -16.96
C TYR A 39 -11.01 -0.02 -17.32
N ASP A 40 -10.53 1.11 -17.83
CA ASP A 40 -11.31 2.32 -18.08
C ASP A 40 -12.03 2.86 -16.84
N ILE A 41 -11.42 2.69 -15.66
CA ILE A 41 -11.89 3.32 -14.43
C ILE A 41 -11.77 4.84 -14.60
N PRO A 42 -12.84 5.63 -14.38
CA PRO A 42 -12.75 7.09 -14.51
C PRO A 42 -11.71 7.68 -13.57
N ARG A 43 -10.87 8.56 -14.12
CA ARG A 43 -9.83 9.26 -13.36
C ARG A 43 -10.45 10.15 -12.28
N ARG A 44 -10.27 9.78 -11.02
CA ARG A 44 -10.70 10.54 -9.83
C ARG A 44 -9.58 10.53 -8.77
N PRO A 45 -9.60 11.44 -7.79
CA PRO A 45 -8.76 11.32 -6.60
C PRO A 45 -8.89 9.95 -5.93
N ALA A 46 -7.82 9.53 -5.25
CA ALA A 46 -7.80 8.30 -4.47
C ALA A 46 -8.98 8.24 -3.48
N GLY A 47 -9.56 7.06 -3.31
CA GLY A 47 -10.72 6.81 -2.45
C GLY A 47 -12.07 7.28 -3.03
N GLU A 48 -12.10 8.09 -4.08
CA GLU A 48 -13.37 8.61 -4.60
C GLU A 48 -14.13 7.63 -5.50
N THR A 49 -13.42 6.80 -6.28
CA THR A 49 -14.07 5.77 -7.07
C THR A 49 -14.36 4.57 -6.19
N ARG A 50 -15.65 4.23 -6.05
CA ARG A 50 -16.12 3.03 -5.34
C ARG A 50 -16.61 2.00 -6.35
N LEU A 51 -16.02 0.81 -6.36
CA LEU A 51 -16.39 -0.28 -7.26
C LEU A 51 -17.11 -1.38 -6.48
N LYS A 52 -18.27 -1.80 -6.97
CA LYS A 52 -18.90 -3.04 -6.52
C LYS A 52 -18.54 -4.15 -7.49
N VAL A 53 -17.87 -5.18 -7.00
CA VAL A 53 -17.59 -6.38 -7.81
C VAL A 53 -18.51 -7.50 -7.37
N THR A 54 -19.23 -8.09 -8.33
CA THR A 54 -20.07 -9.26 -8.10
C THR A 54 -19.59 -10.43 -8.94
N TYR A 55 -19.79 -11.63 -8.42
CA TYR A 55 -19.41 -12.87 -9.09
C TYR A 55 -20.53 -13.90 -8.98
N LYS A 56 -20.62 -14.78 -9.97
CA LYS A 56 -21.56 -15.91 -9.97
C LYS A 56 -20.95 -17.07 -10.75
N TYR A 57 -21.26 -18.30 -10.33
CA TYR A 57 -21.00 -19.47 -11.16
C TYR A 57 -22.12 -19.61 -12.19
N ASN A 58 -21.76 -19.78 -13.45
CA ASN A 58 -22.72 -20.22 -14.45
C ASN A 58 -22.90 -21.74 -14.43
N HIS A 59 -23.78 -22.26 -15.29
CA HIS A 59 -24.11 -23.69 -15.35
C HIS A 59 -22.90 -24.59 -15.70
N ASN A 60 -21.80 -24.02 -16.19
CA ASN A 60 -20.56 -24.73 -16.51
C ASN A 60 -19.48 -24.58 -15.41
N GLN A 61 -19.85 -24.10 -14.22
CA GLN A 61 -18.91 -23.81 -13.12
C GLN A 61 -17.84 -22.78 -13.48
N ILE A 62 -18.09 -21.93 -14.48
CA ILE A 62 -17.21 -20.80 -14.79
C ILE A 62 -17.67 -19.61 -13.95
N VAL A 63 -16.71 -18.97 -13.27
CA VAL A 63 -16.96 -17.72 -12.56
C VAL A 63 -17.14 -16.59 -13.58
N GLU A 64 -18.31 -15.96 -13.55
CA GLU A 64 -18.60 -14.71 -14.23
C GLU A 64 -18.44 -13.56 -13.24
N VAL A 65 -17.67 -12.56 -13.62
CA VAL A 65 -17.39 -11.37 -12.81
C VAL A 65 -17.99 -10.14 -13.49
N GLU A 66 -18.60 -9.29 -12.68
CA GLU A 66 -19.04 -7.96 -13.07
C GLU A 66 -18.50 -6.91 -12.09
N ALA A 67 -18.09 -5.76 -12.61
CA ALA A 67 -17.65 -4.61 -11.82
C ALA A 67 -18.48 -3.37 -12.18
N VAL A 68 -19.01 -2.69 -11.17
CA VAL A 68 -19.84 -1.49 -11.34
C VAL A 68 -19.21 -0.34 -10.56
N ASP A 69 -19.00 0.80 -11.22
CA ASP A 69 -18.65 2.06 -10.56
C ASP A 69 -19.90 2.62 -9.87
N LEU A 70 -19.92 2.58 -8.53
CA LEU A 70 -21.04 3.02 -7.70
C LEU A 70 -21.27 4.53 -7.76
N ASN A 71 -20.31 5.31 -8.24
CA ASN A 71 -20.46 6.76 -8.36
C ASN A 71 -21.36 7.17 -9.53
N ASN A 72 -21.40 6.35 -10.59
CA ASN A 72 -22.17 6.64 -11.82
C ASN A 72 -23.02 5.45 -12.30
N GLU A 73 -23.07 4.37 -11.52
CA GLU A 73 -23.79 3.11 -11.80
C GLU A 73 -23.38 2.46 -13.14
N LYS A 74 -22.18 2.75 -13.64
CA LYS A 74 -21.70 2.22 -14.92
C LYS A 74 -20.94 0.91 -14.72
N THR A 75 -21.33 -0.12 -15.47
CA THR A 75 -20.52 -1.34 -15.60
C THR A 75 -19.20 -1.04 -16.29
N LEU A 76 -18.10 -1.44 -15.66
CA LEU A 76 -16.76 -1.27 -16.18
C LEU A 76 -16.33 -2.51 -16.98
N PRO A 77 -15.54 -2.33 -18.04
CA PRO A 77 -15.06 -3.45 -18.82
C PRO A 77 -14.04 -4.28 -18.02
N LEU A 78 -14.11 -5.59 -18.21
CA LEU A 78 -13.18 -6.55 -17.63
C LEU A 78 -12.46 -7.31 -18.75
N ARG A 79 -11.17 -7.59 -18.55
CA ARG A 79 -10.41 -8.53 -19.38
C ARG A 79 -9.86 -9.64 -18.52
N ARG A 80 -10.00 -10.90 -18.97
CA ARG A 80 -9.42 -12.04 -18.25
C ARG A 80 -7.89 -11.98 -18.37
N ILE A 81 -7.21 -12.25 -17.27
CA ILE A 81 -5.75 -12.39 -17.25
C ILE A 81 -5.46 -13.89 -17.43
N GLU A 82 -4.88 -14.26 -18.57
CA GLU A 82 -4.49 -15.65 -18.86
C GLU A 82 -3.17 -16.02 -18.18
N ASN A 83 -3.03 -17.28 -17.75
CA ASN A 83 -1.86 -17.77 -17.02
C ASN A 83 -1.50 -16.90 -15.82
N ALA A 84 -2.52 -16.45 -15.10
CA ALA A 84 -2.35 -15.71 -13.88
C ALA A 84 -1.63 -16.59 -12.85
N ASP A 85 -0.36 -16.29 -12.63
CA ASP A 85 0.42 -16.80 -11.53
C ASP A 85 0.41 -15.71 -10.45
N MET A 86 -0.13 -16.01 -9.27
CA MET A 86 -0.21 -15.06 -8.16
C MET A 86 1.18 -14.48 -7.82
N ASP A 87 2.25 -15.27 -8.02
CA ASP A 87 3.64 -14.83 -7.83
C ASP A 87 4.17 -13.91 -8.95
N GLN A 88 3.59 -13.96 -10.15
CA GLN A 88 3.96 -13.08 -11.28
C GLN A 88 3.08 -11.83 -11.38
N LEU A 89 1.92 -11.83 -10.72
CA LEU A 89 0.97 -10.71 -10.78
C LEU A 89 1.27 -9.63 -9.74
N SER A 90 1.90 -9.99 -8.61
CA SER A 90 2.67 -9.05 -7.78
C SER A 90 3.87 -8.42 -8.54
N ALA A 91 4.26 -8.99 -9.68
CA ALA A 91 5.32 -8.47 -10.55
C ALA A 91 4.82 -7.59 -11.72
N SER A 92 3.50 -7.51 -11.95
CA SER A 92 2.94 -6.78 -13.10
C SER A 92 2.94 -5.25 -12.94
N ARG A 93 2.99 -4.74 -11.70
CA ARG A 93 3.15 -3.32 -11.40
C ARG A 93 4.44 -3.13 -10.63
N GLN A 94 5.45 -2.56 -11.29
CA GLN A 94 6.71 -2.26 -10.62
C GLN A 94 6.46 -1.14 -9.60
N MET A 95 6.91 -1.34 -8.37
CA MET A 95 6.68 -0.37 -7.29
C MET A 95 7.97 0.28 -6.83
N ASP A 96 7.91 1.58 -6.60
CA ASP A 96 8.95 2.30 -5.87
C ASP A 96 8.41 2.74 -4.51
N ILE A 97 9.12 2.31 -3.46
CA ILE A 97 8.77 2.63 -2.08
C ILE A 97 9.86 3.50 -1.47
N ALA A 98 9.45 4.62 -0.90
CA ALA A 98 10.28 5.44 -0.03
C ALA A 98 9.92 5.19 1.44
N LEU A 99 10.83 4.55 2.18
CA LEU A 99 10.76 4.44 3.63
C LEU A 99 11.25 5.74 4.26
N LEU A 100 10.35 6.49 4.89
CA LEU A 100 10.63 7.73 5.60
C LEU A 100 10.69 7.43 7.09
N ILE A 101 11.90 7.43 7.68
CA ILE A 101 12.11 7.04 9.08
C ILE A 101 12.50 8.25 9.90
N ASP A 102 11.63 8.59 10.86
CA ASP A 102 11.90 9.60 11.87
C ASP A 102 13.04 9.15 12.78
N CYS A 103 14.11 9.93 12.77
CA CYS A 103 15.30 9.76 13.58
C CYS A 103 15.48 10.97 14.51
N SER A 104 14.43 11.75 14.79
CA SER A 104 14.50 12.91 15.67
C SER A 104 14.79 12.52 17.13
N GLY A 105 15.12 13.51 17.97
CA GLY A 105 15.43 13.28 19.38
C GLY A 105 14.28 12.61 20.17
N SER A 106 13.02 12.86 19.82
CA SER A 106 11.85 12.25 20.49
C SER A 106 11.72 10.74 20.22
N MET A 107 12.34 10.26 19.13
CA MET A 107 12.41 8.85 18.77
C MET A 107 13.44 8.07 19.61
N SER A 108 14.17 8.69 20.53
CA SER A 108 15.15 8.00 21.36
C SER A 108 14.54 6.86 22.18
N GLY A 109 15.36 5.85 22.50
CA GLY A 109 14.93 4.71 23.33
C GLY A 109 14.16 3.65 22.54
N SER A 110 12.98 3.26 23.03
CA SER A 110 12.19 2.19 22.41
C SER A 110 11.61 2.60 21.05
N LYS A 111 11.24 3.88 20.87
CA LYS A 111 10.57 4.38 19.66
C LYS A 111 11.38 4.15 18.38
N ILE A 112 12.68 4.44 18.38
CA ILE A 112 13.54 4.17 17.22
C ILE A 112 13.70 2.67 16.97
N SER A 113 13.71 1.86 18.04
CA SER A 113 13.73 0.40 17.90
C SER A 113 12.42 -0.11 17.28
N GLU A 114 11.28 0.42 17.73
CA GLU A 114 9.95 0.12 17.17
C GLU A 114 9.85 0.51 15.69
N ALA A 115 10.32 1.71 15.32
CA ALA A 115 10.36 2.15 13.93
C ALA A 115 11.25 1.23 13.07
N LYS A 116 12.44 0.85 13.56
CA LYS A 116 13.32 -0.09 12.85
C LYS A 116 12.66 -1.45 12.66
N THR A 117 12.06 -2.00 13.72
CA THR A 117 11.37 -3.29 13.68
C THR A 117 10.22 -3.24 12.68
N ALA A 118 9.37 -2.22 12.74
CA ALA A 118 8.25 -2.06 11.81
C ALA A 118 8.73 -1.93 10.35
N ALA A 119 9.79 -1.17 10.09
CA ALA A 119 10.36 -1.03 8.75
C ALA A 119 11.00 -2.32 8.23
N ILE A 120 11.66 -3.11 9.09
CA ILE A 120 12.25 -4.40 8.71
C ILE A 120 11.15 -5.43 8.46
N SER A 121 10.15 -5.53 9.35
CA SER A 121 8.98 -6.41 9.15
C SER A 121 8.23 -6.06 7.88
N PHE A 122 8.07 -4.77 7.60
CA PHE A 122 7.53 -4.30 6.32
C PHE A 122 8.32 -4.84 5.12
N LEU A 123 9.66 -4.78 5.17
CA LEU A 123 10.51 -5.29 4.08
C LEU A 123 10.45 -6.80 3.93
N ASP A 124 10.29 -7.53 5.02
CA ASP A 124 10.12 -8.98 4.98
C ASP A 124 8.78 -9.37 4.37
N ASN A 125 7.71 -8.63 4.68
CA ASN A 125 6.39 -8.82 4.06
C ASN A 125 6.36 -8.33 2.61
N PHE A 126 7.19 -7.34 2.24
CA PHE A 126 7.25 -6.80 0.87
C PHE A 126 7.99 -7.71 -0.11
N LYS A 127 8.77 -8.71 0.36
CA LYS A 127 9.62 -9.59 -0.47
C LYS A 127 8.89 -10.36 -1.58
N ILE A 128 7.57 -10.32 -1.61
CA ILE A 128 6.70 -11.00 -2.57
C ILE A 128 6.37 -10.10 -3.78
N ALA A 129 6.61 -8.79 -3.71
CA ALA A 129 6.38 -7.84 -4.80
C ALA A 129 7.69 -7.45 -5.52
N SER A 130 7.65 -7.38 -6.87
CA SER A 130 8.78 -6.84 -7.64
C SER A 130 8.83 -5.32 -7.49
N GLY A 131 9.70 -4.80 -6.63
CA GLY A 131 9.86 -3.36 -6.43
C GLY A 131 11.22 -2.93 -5.93
N ARG A 132 11.43 -1.61 -5.91
CA ARG A 132 12.64 -0.97 -5.37
C ARG A 132 12.26 -0.23 -4.09
N VAL A 133 13.14 -0.31 -3.09
CA VAL A 133 12.98 0.42 -1.84
C VAL A 133 14.17 1.37 -1.64
N GLY A 134 13.86 2.61 -1.28
CA GLY A 134 14.80 3.61 -0.79
C GLY A 134 14.48 4.01 0.64
N VAL A 135 15.45 4.57 1.35
CA VAL A 135 15.31 5.06 2.72
C VAL A 135 15.72 6.52 2.79
N ILE A 136 14.81 7.34 3.32
CA ILE A 136 15.03 8.72 3.72
C ILE A 136 14.89 8.78 5.23
N THR A 137 15.90 9.28 5.92
CA THR A 137 15.81 9.56 7.35
C THR A 137 15.56 11.04 7.55
N PHE A 138 14.81 11.39 8.59
CA PHE A 138 14.69 12.79 8.99
C PHE A 138 14.91 12.92 10.50
N PRO A 139 15.97 13.66 10.91
CA PRO A 139 16.93 14.34 10.05
C PRO A 139 17.88 13.35 9.35
N GLY A 140 18.45 13.73 8.19
CA GLY A 140 19.51 12.95 7.52
C GLY A 140 19.44 12.89 5.98
N GLY A 141 18.25 12.92 5.39
CA GLY A 141 18.05 12.84 3.94
C GLY A 141 18.13 11.40 3.39
N ILE A 142 18.49 11.25 2.11
CA ILE A 142 18.56 9.93 1.45
C ILE A 142 19.72 9.12 2.04
N THR A 143 19.39 8.14 2.88
CA THR A 143 20.35 7.22 3.51
C THR A 143 20.59 5.98 2.64
N GLN A 144 19.61 5.61 1.81
CA GLN A 144 19.70 4.52 0.85
C GLN A 144 18.88 4.85 -0.41
N PRO A 145 19.51 4.98 -1.59
CA PRO A 145 18.77 5.12 -2.85
C PRO A 145 17.91 3.89 -3.17
N LEU A 146 16.92 4.06 -4.07
CA LEU A 146 16.08 2.96 -4.56
C LEU A 146 16.93 1.81 -5.11
N ASN A 147 16.71 0.62 -4.58
CA ASN A 147 17.30 -0.62 -5.08
C ASN A 147 16.44 -1.82 -4.67
N ASN A 148 16.74 -2.99 -5.23
CA ASN A 148 16.05 -4.26 -4.95
C ASN A 148 16.84 -5.17 -3.99
N ASN A 149 17.92 -4.69 -3.38
CA ASN A 149 18.69 -5.43 -2.38
C ASN A 149 18.15 -5.11 -0.98
N PHE A 150 17.06 -5.79 -0.59
CA PHE A 150 16.41 -5.54 0.68
C PHE A 150 17.29 -5.82 1.90
N GLU A 151 18.26 -6.73 1.81
CA GLU A 151 19.20 -6.98 2.91
C GLU A 151 20.16 -5.81 3.14
N LEU A 152 20.57 -5.11 2.07
CA LEU A 152 21.30 -3.84 2.18
C LEU A 152 20.43 -2.76 2.86
N VAL A 153 19.17 -2.64 2.44
CA VAL A 153 18.22 -1.67 3.00
C VAL A 153 18.01 -1.93 4.50
N LYS A 154 17.79 -3.18 4.91
CA LYS A 154 17.65 -3.57 6.33
C LYS A 154 18.89 -3.28 7.14
N THR A 155 20.08 -3.54 6.58
CA THR A 155 21.35 -3.22 7.26
C THR A 155 21.44 -1.73 7.57
N LYS A 156 21.03 -0.87 6.62
CA LYS A 156 20.99 0.59 6.84
C LYS A 156 19.99 0.97 7.92
N ILE A 157 18.78 0.42 7.88
CA ILE A 157 17.74 0.65 8.91
C ILE A 157 18.25 0.22 10.30
N GLY A 158 18.90 -0.93 10.41
CA GLY A 158 19.46 -1.42 11.68
C GLY A 158 20.46 -0.45 12.32
N SER A 159 21.19 0.32 11.50
CA SER A 159 22.22 1.26 11.96
C SER A 159 21.71 2.64 12.39
N LEU A 160 20.42 2.93 12.23
CA LEU A 160 19.86 4.26 12.52
C LEU A 160 19.94 4.63 14.01
N TYR A 161 20.01 5.91 14.32
CA TYR A 161 19.99 6.40 15.69
C TYR A 161 19.19 7.70 15.76
N ALA A 162 18.61 7.96 16.93
CA ALA A 162 17.79 9.13 17.18
C ALA A 162 18.64 10.35 17.56
N GLY A 163 18.27 11.54 17.06
CA GLY A 163 18.89 12.82 17.36
C GLY A 163 18.42 13.94 16.43
N GLY A 164 18.50 15.19 16.89
CA GLY A 164 18.12 16.36 16.09
C GLY A 164 16.61 16.64 16.05
N GLY A 165 16.20 17.51 15.12
CA GLY A 165 14.80 17.90 14.92
C GLY A 165 14.04 16.96 13.97
N THR A 166 12.81 17.33 13.61
CA THR A 166 11.91 16.49 12.82
C THR A 166 11.54 17.18 11.49
N PRO A 167 12.47 17.32 10.52
CA PRO A 167 12.25 18.03 9.27
C PRO A 167 11.43 17.20 8.26
N MET A 168 10.23 16.77 8.65
CA MET A 168 9.35 15.89 7.90
C MET A 168 8.93 16.47 6.55
N THR A 169 8.69 17.79 6.47
CA THR A 169 8.40 18.46 5.19
C THR A 169 9.49 18.18 4.16
N VAL A 170 10.75 18.37 4.55
CA VAL A 170 11.90 18.16 3.66
C VAL A 170 11.96 16.70 3.22
N ALA A 171 11.72 15.75 4.13
CA ALA A 171 11.71 14.33 3.82
C ALA A 171 10.67 13.98 2.75
N ILE A 172 9.42 14.44 2.91
CA ILE A 172 8.33 14.18 1.95
C ILE A 172 8.63 14.87 0.61
N ASP A 173 9.23 16.06 0.63
CA ASP A 173 9.62 16.77 -0.60
C ASP A 173 10.71 16.02 -1.38
N MET A 174 11.70 15.45 -0.69
CA MET A 174 12.75 14.63 -1.31
C MET A 174 12.20 13.41 -2.04
N VAL A 175 11.11 12.82 -1.55
CA VAL A 175 10.49 11.65 -2.21
C VAL A 175 10.12 11.98 -3.64
N HIS A 176 9.29 12.99 -3.85
CA HIS A 176 8.72 13.27 -5.17
C HIS A 176 9.67 14.04 -6.10
N THR A 177 10.71 14.68 -5.53
CA THR A 177 11.71 15.42 -6.33
C THR A 177 12.93 14.59 -6.71
N GLN A 178 13.31 13.59 -5.89
CA GLN A 178 14.60 12.90 -6.03
C GLN A 178 14.52 11.37 -6.02
N MET A 179 13.43 10.77 -5.50
CA MET A 179 13.35 9.32 -5.34
C MET A 179 12.31 8.68 -6.27
N LEU A 180 11.04 9.05 -6.15
CA LEU A 180 9.92 8.42 -6.87
C LEU A 180 9.60 9.16 -8.18
N THR A 181 10.58 9.28 -9.07
CA THR A 181 10.46 10.07 -10.30
C THR A 181 9.94 9.28 -11.50
N ALA A 182 10.09 7.95 -11.53
CA ALA A 182 9.66 7.10 -12.64
C ALA A 182 8.13 7.09 -12.75
N GLU A 183 7.56 7.39 -13.92
CA GLU A 183 6.10 7.51 -14.09
C GLU A 183 5.41 6.14 -14.21
N GLU A 184 6.16 5.14 -14.64
CA GLU A 184 5.73 3.78 -14.89
C GLU A 184 5.64 2.91 -13.62
N TYR A 185 6.06 3.43 -12.46
CA TYR A 185 6.01 2.74 -11.18
C TYR A 185 4.90 3.28 -10.30
N ASP A 186 4.24 2.38 -9.56
CA ASP A 186 3.42 2.81 -8.43
C ASP A 186 4.32 3.37 -7.33
N LYS A 187 3.87 4.46 -6.71
CA LYS A 187 4.69 5.26 -5.78
C LYS A 187 4.08 5.24 -4.40
N VAL A 188 4.86 4.77 -3.43
CA VAL A 188 4.42 4.68 -2.04
C VAL A 188 5.43 5.31 -1.11
N ILE A 189 4.95 6.13 -0.19
CA ILE A 189 5.67 6.56 1.01
C ILE A 189 5.18 5.70 2.17
N VAL A 190 6.11 5.14 2.93
CA VAL A 190 5.83 4.58 4.26
C VAL A 190 6.58 5.41 5.28
N LEU A 191 5.84 6.19 6.05
CA LEU A 191 6.38 7.13 7.03
C LEU A 191 6.25 6.55 8.44
N LEU A 192 7.38 6.39 9.13
CA LEU A 192 7.45 5.87 10.50
C LEU A 192 7.88 6.99 11.45
N SER A 193 7.02 7.41 12.37
CA SER A 193 7.24 8.58 13.22
C SER A 193 6.36 8.57 14.47
N ASP A 194 6.71 9.40 15.46
CA ASP A 194 5.82 9.75 16.58
C ASP A 194 4.94 10.98 16.28
N GLY A 195 4.96 11.51 15.05
CA GLY A 195 3.96 12.44 14.54
C GLY A 195 4.18 13.91 14.91
N ALA A 196 5.37 14.29 15.38
CA ALA A 196 5.68 15.67 15.80
C ALA A 196 6.69 16.37 14.85
N PRO A 197 6.30 16.76 13.63
CA PRO A 197 7.18 17.48 12.71
C PRO A 197 7.50 18.89 13.22
N ASP A 198 8.67 19.44 12.83
CA ASP A 198 9.08 20.80 13.21
C ASP A 198 8.06 21.87 12.77
N HIS A 199 7.35 21.63 11.65
CA HIS A 199 6.34 22.52 11.08
C HIS A 199 5.13 21.72 10.57
N PRO A 200 4.13 21.41 11.43
CA PRO A 200 2.99 20.56 11.05
C PRO A 200 2.19 21.04 9.82
N PRO A 201 1.84 22.34 9.67
CA PRO A 201 1.13 22.80 8.47
C PRO A 201 1.91 22.59 7.17
N SER A 202 3.23 22.72 7.23
CA SER A 202 4.11 22.54 6.07
C SER A 202 4.23 21.06 5.70
N ALA A 203 4.38 20.18 6.70
CA ALA A 203 4.39 18.73 6.48
C ALA A 203 3.07 18.24 5.89
N GLU A 204 1.94 18.74 6.37
CA GLU A 204 0.62 18.43 5.81
C GLU A 204 0.48 18.91 4.36
N ALA A 205 0.92 20.13 4.05
CA ALA A 205 0.88 20.67 2.69
C ALA A 205 1.72 19.83 1.72
N SER A 206 2.93 19.42 2.14
CA SER A 206 3.82 18.55 1.36
C SER A 206 3.22 17.15 1.16
N ALA A 207 2.64 16.55 2.21
CA ALA A 207 1.92 15.28 2.09
C ALA A 207 0.75 15.36 1.09
N ASN A 208 -0.06 16.42 1.17
CA ASN A 208 -1.17 16.63 0.22
C ASN A 208 -0.68 16.85 -1.21
N PHE A 209 0.48 17.48 -1.41
CA PHE A 209 1.09 17.62 -2.73
C PHE A 209 1.56 16.26 -3.28
N ALA A 210 2.22 15.44 -2.47
CA ALA A 210 2.64 14.09 -2.84
C ALA A 210 1.42 13.22 -3.21
N LYS A 211 0.34 13.26 -2.41
CA LYS A 211 -0.94 12.60 -2.74
C LYS A 211 -1.46 13.05 -4.11
N LYS A 212 -1.52 14.36 -4.36
CA LYS A 212 -1.95 14.92 -5.66
C LYS A 212 -1.13 14.41 -6.85
N LYS A 213 0.15 14.09 -6.62
CA LYS A 213 1.05 13.47 -7.62
C LYS A 213 0.88 11.96 -7.78
N GLY A 214 -0.13 11.37 -7.16
CA GLY A 214 -0.41 9.93 -7.24
C GLY A 214 0.47 9.09 -6.30
N ILE A 215 1.16 9.72 -5.35
CA ILE A 215 1.97 9.00 -4.35
C ILE A 215 1.07 8.66 -3.17
N ARG A 216 0.90 7.37 -2.91
CA ARG A 216 0.21 6.89 -1.71
C ARG A 216 1.10 7.08 -0.49
N ILE A 217 0.52 7.52 0.62
CA ILE A 217 1.21 7.75 1.89
C ILE A 217 0.58 6.85 2.95
N ILE A 218 1.38 5.92 3.44
CA ILE A 218 1.10 5.08 4.59
C ILE A 218 1.89 5.63 5.77
N THR A 219 1.24 5.74 6.92
CA THR A 219 1.88 6.20 8.15
C THR A 219 1.84 5.13 9.22
N VAL A 220 2.97 4.96 9.92
CA VAL A 220 3.14 4.02 11.01
C VAL A 220 3.53 4.80 12.26
N GLY A 221 2.61 4.85 13.23
CA GLY A 221 2.83 5.45 14.53
C GLY A 221 3.65 4.53 15.44
N VAL A 222 4.64 5.09 16.13
CA VAL A 222 5.33 4.41 17.26
C VAL A 222 4.69 4.77 18.59
N SER A 223 5.21 4.23 19.70
CA SER A 223 4.75 4.54 21.04
C SER A 223 4.66 6.05 21.32
N GLY A 224 3.45 6.48 21.71
CA GLY A 224 3.15 7.88 22.01
C GLY A 224 3.04 8.78 20.78
N ALA A 225 2.71 8.21 19.62
CA ALA A 225 2.52 8.98 18.40
C ALA A 225 1.31 9.94 18.46
N ASP A 226 1.43 11.09 17.82
CA ASP A 226 0.28 11.92 17.44
C ASP A 226 -0.49 11.25 16.30
N GLU A 227 -1.40 10.34 16.67
CA GLU A 227 -2.20 9.62 15.68
C GLU A 227 -3.08 10.54 14.85
N GLN A 228 -3.55 11.64 15.44
CA GLN A 228 -4.44 12.57 14.73
C GLN A 228 -3.68 13.21 13.58
N PHE A 229 -2.44 13.63 13.81
CA PHE A 229 -1.59 14.17 12.77
C PHE A 229 -1.23 13.13 11.72
N LEU A 230 -0.81 11.92 12.14
CA LEU A 230 -0.42 10.86 11.21
C LEU A 230 -1.59 10.41 10.30
N LYS A 231 -2.78 10.20 10.87
CA LYS A 231 -4.01 9.92 10.11
C LYS A 231 -4.36 11.02 9.12
N LYS A 232 -4.07 12.29 9.45
CA LYS A 232 -4.32 13.43 8.56
C LYS A 232 -3.42 13.42 7.33
N ILE A 233 -2.15 13.02 7.50
CA ILE A 233 -1.19 12.98 6.39
C ILE A 233 -1.19 11.65 5.63
N ALA A 234 -1.77 10.58 6.17
CA ALA A 234 -2.06 9.34 5.46
C ALA A 234 -3.02 9.55 4.27
N SER A 235 -2.96 8.69 3.26
CA SER A 235 -3.80 8.83 2.05
C SER A 235 -5.26 8.45 2.29
N SER A 236 -5.51 7.50 3.19
CA SER A 236 -6.82 7.11 3.68
C SER A 236 -6.77 6.80 5.18
N PRO A 237 -7.92 6.71 5.87
CA PRO A 237 -7.94 6.29 7.27
C PRO A 237 -7.36 4.89 7.51
N GLU A 238 -7.41 4.01 6.52
CA GLU A 238 -6.87 2.64 6.56
C GLU A 238 -5.34 2.60 6.33
N ASP A 239 -4.76 3.68 5.81
CA ASP A 239 -3.32 3.84 5.60
C ASP A 239 -2.56 4.28 6.87
N TYR A 240 -3.24 4.29 8.03
CA TYR A 240 -2.62 4.49 9.32
C TYR A 240 -2.53 3.17 10.07
N HIS A 241 -1.31 2.83 10.51
CA HIS A 241 -1.03 1.66 11.34
C HIS A 241 -0.23 2.06 12.57
N PHE A 242 -0.28 1.22 13.60
CA PHE A 242 0.62 1.32 14.74
C PHE A 242 1.75 0.28 14.61
N CYS A 243 2.95 0.57 15.12
CA CYS A 243 4.16 -0.24 14.91
C CYS A 243 4.09 -1.69 15.46
N ASN A 244 3.12 -1.99 16.33
CA ASN A 244 2.88 -3.33 16.86
C ASN A 244 1.87 -4.15 16.03
N GLN A 245 1.28 -3.54 15.00
CA GLN A 245 0.38 -4.20 14.07
C GLN A 245 1.21 -4.69 12.88
N SER A 246 1.10 -5.97 12.56
CA SER A 246 1.49 -6.43 11.23
C SER A 246 0.60 -5.73 10.22
N PHE A 247 1.20 -4.95 9.32
CA PHE A 247 0.47 -4.39 8.18
C PHE A 247 1.08 -4.99 6.91
N GLU A 248 0.23 -5.65 6.15
CA GLU A 248 0.59 -6.22 4.86
C GLU A 248 0.19 -5.21 3.79
N LEU A 249 1.17 -4.79 3.00
CA LEU A 249 0.88 -4.09 1.75
C LEU A 249 0.10 -4.98 0.77
N GLU A 250 0.08 -6.29 1.00
CA GLU A 250 -0.61 -7.25 0.17
C GLU A 250 -2.12 -7.16 0.30
N SER A 251 -2.74 -7.07 1.48
CA SER A 251 -4.19 -6.78 1.56
C SER A 251 -4.58 -5.43 0.93
N THR A 252 -3.58 -4.62 0.65
CA THR A 252 -3.64 -3.28 0.08
C THR A 252 -3.32 -3.23 -1.43
N PHE A 253 -2.68 -4.27 -2.00
CA PHE A 253 -2.24 -4.38 -3.41
C PHE A 253 -2.58 -5.70 -4.10
N ILE A 254 -2.79 -6.78 -3.34
CA ILE A 254 -3.74 -7.85 -3.67
C ILE A 254 -5.09 -7.15 -3.67
N ASN A 255 -5.34 -6.44 -4.75
CA ASN A 255 -6.66 -5.99 -5.11
C ASN A 255 -7.46 -7.28 -5.25
N ILE A 256 -8.12 -7.65 -4.17
CA ILE A 256 -9.16 -8.65 -4.13
C ILE A 256 -8.60 -10.07 -4.10
N ALA A 257 -8.61 -10.64 -2.91
CA ALA A 257 -8.75 -12.07 -2.66
C ALA A 257 -10.14 -12.25 -2.05
N THR A 258 -11.14 -12.60 -2.87
CA THR A 258 -12.48 -12.87 -2.33
C THR A 258 -12.62 -14.35 -2.04
N GLN A 259 -12.62 -14.70 -0.76
CA GLN A 259 -12.84 -16.07 -0.31
C GLN A 259 -14.27 -16.49 -0.61
N LEU A 260 -14.42 -17.44 -1.53
CA LEU A 260 -15.67 -18.17 -1.69
C LEU A 260 -15.77 -19.16 -0.53
N MET A 261 -16.54 -18.82 0.51
CA MET A 261 -16.99 -19.85 1.45
C MET A 261 -17.82 -20.84 0.63
N GLY A 262 -17.36 -22.08 0.52
CA GLY A 262 -18.11 -23.18 -0.07
C GLY A 262 -19.42 -23.36 0.68
N SER A 263 -20.46 -22.64 0.27
CA SER A 263 -21.79 -22.86 0.83
C SER A 263 -22.25 -24.21 0.31
N GLY A 264 -22.43 -25.15 1.23
CA GLY A 264 -23.21 -26.35 0.98
C GLY A 264 -24.50 -25.99 0.23
N LEU A 265 -24.54 -26.33 -1.05
CA LEU A 265 -25.76 -26.56 -1.77
C LEU A 265 -25.98 -28.07 -1.72
N SER A 266 -26.87 -28.43 -0.81
CA SER A 266 -27.59 -29.70 -0.81
C SER A 266 -27.95 -30.09 -2.24
N LYS A 267 -27.62 -31.34 -2.61
CA LYS A 267 -28.34 -32.06 -3.64
C LYS A 267 -29.85 -31.88 -3.40
N LEU A 268 -30.53 -31.28 -4.37
CA LEU A 268 -31.88 -31.66 -4.76
C LEU A 268 -31.88 -31.76 -6.29
#